data_AF-A0AAD7I3W3-F1
#
_entry.id   AF-A0AAD7I3W3-F1
#
_cell.length_a   1.000
_cell.length_b   1.000
_cell.length_c   1.000
_cell.angle_alpha   90.00
_cell.angle_beta   90.00
_cell.angle_gamma   90.00
#
_symmetry.space_group_name_H-M   'P 1'
#
loop_
_entity.id
_entity.type
_entity.pdbx_description
1 polymer ?
#
loop_
_entity_poly.entity_id
_entity_poly.type
_entity_poly.pdbx_seq_one_letter_code
_entity_poly.pdbx_strand_id
1 'polypeptide(L)'
;MMSGTTPSTKRKRTDSDPAETLTPIRSKIWMPYGDIILQAESTQFRVNRDVLAHQSSVFKDMFSVPQPLNDPTVEGCPVVHVSDAAKDWELLLEILYDPFPPNAVQPFLLVASML
;
A
#
# COMPACT_ATOMS: atom_id res chain seq x y z
N MET A 1 -48.18 -31.60 31.30
CA MET A 1 -47.48 -32.13 30.11
C MET A 1 -46.49 -31.07 29.65
N MET A 2 -45.34 -31.52 29.14
CA MET A 2 -44.19 -30.76 28.60
C MET A 2 -43.12 -30.31 29.62
N SER A 3 -42.14 -31.21 29.75
CA SER A 3 -40.70 -31.11 30.03
C SER A 3 -40.03 -29.80 29.53
N GLY A 4 -38.88 -29.32 30.01
CA GLY A 4 -37.90 -29.81 30.98
C GLY A 4 -36.64 -28.90 31.01
N THR A 5 -35.78 -29.18 31.99
CA THR A 5 -34.32 -28.94 32.07
C THR A 5 -33.77 -27.53 32.41
N THR A 6 -32.98 -27.51 33.49
CA THR A 6 -32.19 -26.43 34.13
C THR A 6 -30.79 -26.26 33.48
N PRO A 7 -29.75 -25.68 34.11
CA PRO A 7 -29.29 -24.29 34.04
C PRO A 7 -27.83 -24.12 33.52
N SER A 8 -27.31 -22.87 33.56
CA SER A 8 -25.88 -22.50 33.77
C SER A 8 -24.99 -22.06 32.58
N THR A 9 -24.51 -20.81 32.69
CA THR A 9 -23.12 -20.33 32.47
C THR A 9 -22.60 -19.90 31.09
N LYS A 10 -21.94 -18.71 31.11
CA LYS A 10 -20.99 -18.09 30.16
C LYS A 10 -21.62 -17.42 28.91
N ARG A 11 -21.33 -16.15 28.59
CA ARG A 11 -20.01 -15.49 28.57
C ARG A 11 -20.12 -14.00 28.89
N LYS A 12 -19.19 -13.52 29.71
CA LYS A 12 -18.81 -12.12 29.90
C LYS A 12 -18.57 -11.51 28.51
N ARG A 13 -19.12 -10.31 28.23
CA ARG A 13 -18.72 -9.52 27.05
C ARG A 13 -17.19 -9.39 27.10
N THR A 14 -16.52 -9.94 26.09
CA THR A 14 -15.12 -9.60 25.83
C THR A 14 -15.12 -8.13 25.47
N ASP A 15 -14.54 -7.34 26.36
CA ASP A 15 -14.07 -6.00 26.05
C ASP A 15 -13.15 -6.15 24.85
N SER A 16 -13.59 -5.65 23.69
CA SER A 16 -12.76 -5.64 22.50
C SER A 16 -11.62 -4.69 22.83
N ASP A 17 -10.45 -5.24 23.16
CA ASP A 17 -9.21 -4.47 23.25
C ASP A 17 -9.18 -3.48 22.07
N PRO A 18 -8.99 -2.17 22.30
CA PRO A 18 -8.87 -1.25 21.20
C PRO A 18 -7.64 -1.71 20.41
N ALA A 19 -7.87 -2.30 19.23
CA ALA A 19 -6.81 -2.62 18.30
C ALA A 19 -5.99 -1.35 18.17
N GLU A 20 -4.77 -1.36 18.73
CA GLU A 20 -3.87 -0.23 18.71
C GLU A 20 -3.81 0.24 17.28
N THR A 21 -4.37 1.41 17.01
CA THR A 21 -4.40 1.98 15.67
C THR A 21 -2.98 2.44 15.42
N LEU A 22 -2.12 1.51 15.00
CA LEU A 22 -0.72 1.77 14.72
C LEU A 22 -0.68 2.86 13.67
N THR A 23 -0.16 4.01 14.04
CA THR A 23 0.02 5.13 13.14
C THR A 23 0.94 4.69 12.01
N PRO A 24 0.52 4.79 10.73
CA PRO A 24 1.36 4.40 9.62
C PRO A 24 2.70 5.17 9.61
N ILE A 25 3.77 4.48 9.27
CA ILE A 25 5.15 4.97 9.20
C ILE A 25 5.43 5.41 7.77
N ARG A 26 5.99 6.61 7.62
CA ARG A 26 6.43 7.15 6.33
C ARG A 26 7.76 6.51 5.91
N SER A 27 7.80 5.93 4.70
CA SER A 27 9.02 5.39 4.11
C SER A 27 9.95 6.47 3.55
N LYS A 28 11.15 6.07 3.13
CA LYS A 28 12.10 6.93 2.40
C LYS A 28 11.66 7.23 0.98
N ILE A 29 10.85 6.36 0.37
CA ILE A 29 10.35 6.51 -0.99
C ILE A 29 9.16 7.46 -0.95
N TRP A 30 9.45 8.74 -1.10
CA TRP A 30 8.45 9.79 -1.08
C TRP A 30 8.61 10.72 -2.28
N MET A 31 7.98 10.34 -3.38
CA MET A 31 8.09 11.09 -4.64
C MET A 31 7.48 12.50 -4.48
N PRO A 32 8.22 13.58 -4.77
CA PRO A 32 7.73 14.95 -4.61
C PRO A 32 6.45 15.25 -5.40
N TYR A 33 6.30 14.61 -6.56
CA TYR A 33 5.14 14.72 -7.45
C TYR A 33 4.28 13.44 -7.44
N GLY A 34 4.40 12.59 -6.42
CA GLY A 34 3.53 11.44 -6.27
C GLY A 34 2.10 11.88 -5.96
N ASP A 35 1.14 11.17 -6.54
CA ASP A 35 -0.30 11.47 -6.57
C ASP A 35 -1.16 10.38 -5.90
N ILE A 36 -0.52 9.38 -5.30
CA ILE A 36 -1.11 8.38 -4.40
C ILE A 36 -0.19 8.08 -3.24
N ILE A 37 -0.81 7.64 -2.14
CA ILE A 37 -0.11 6.94 -1.07
C ILE A 37 -0.41 5.45 -1.20
N LEU A 38 0.62 4.65 -1.39
CA LEU A 38 0.53 3.21 -1.28
C LEU A 38 0.81 2.82 0.17
N GLN A 39 -0.09 2.06 0.79
CA GLN A 39 0.08 1.56 2.16
C GLN A 39 0.16 0.04 2.17
N ALA A 40 1.33 -0.47 2.58
CA ALA A 40 1.58 -1.88 2.82
C ALA A 40 1.84 -2.06 4.32
N GLU A 41 1.06 -2.90 4.99
CA GLU A 41 1.09 -3.05 6.45
C GLU A 41 0.96 -1.66 7.15
N SER A 42 1.89 -1.31 8.04
CA SER A 42 1.98 -0.01 8.68
C SER A 42 2.97 0.93 7.99
N THR A 43 3.31 0.73 6.71
CA THR A 43 4.28 1.56 5.96
C THR A 43 3.61 2.23 4.76
N GLN A 44 3.88 3.53 4.60
CA GLN A 44 3.36 4.34 3.51
C GLN A 44 4.47 4.81 2.56
N PHE A 45 4.16 4.76 1.27
CA PHE A 45 5.01 5.19 0.17
C PHE A 45 4.25 6.23 -0.65
N ARG A 46 4.89 7.33 -1.03
CA ARG A 46 4.30 8.30 -1.97
C ARG A 46 4.87 8.06 -3.35
N VAL A 47 4.00 7.71 -4.28
CA VAL A 47 4.37 7.21 -5.62
C VAL A 47 3.45 7.80 -6.69
N ASN A 48 3.83 7.64 -7.95
CA ASN A 48 3.05 8.03 -9.13
C ASN A 48 2.16 6.87 -9.60
N ARG A 49 0.86 7.13 -9.79
CA ARG A 49 -0.12 6.16 -10.33
C ARG A 49 0.35 5.57 -11.65
N ASP A 50 0.82 6.44 -12.55
CA ASP A 50 1.21 6.05 -13.89
C ASP A 50 2.36 5.04 -13.91
N VAL A 51 3.30 5.15 -12.95
CA VAL A 51 4.40 4.19 -12.82
C VAL A 51 3.86 2.80 -12.48
N LEU A 52 2.93 2.70 -11.53
CA LEU A 52 2.31 1.42 -11.17
C LEU A 52 1.39 0.89 -12.27
N ALA A 53 0.60 1.77 -12.91
CA ALA A 53 -0.29 1.41 -14.01
C ALA A 53 0.46 0.93 -15.25
N HIS A 54 1.66 1.46 -15.50
CA HIS A 54 2.51 1.03 -16.59
C HIS A 54 3.04 -0.40 -16.40
N GLN A 55 3.31 -0.77 -15.14
CA GLN A 55 3.89 -2.07 -14.78
C GLN A 55 2.85 -3.13 -14.43
N SER A 56 1.59 -2.74 -14.22
CA SER A 56 0.52 -3.65 -13.79
C SER A 56 -0.83 -3.25 -14.35
N SER A 57 -1.45 -4.17 -15.10
CA SER A 57 -2.82 -4.00 -15.59
C SER A 57 -3.83 -3.88 -14.44
N VAL A 58 -3.58 -4.54 -13.30
CA VAL A 58 -4.45 -4.44 -12.12
C VAL A 58 -4.50 -3.00 -11.60
N PHE A 59 -3.34 -2.35 -11.45
CA PHE A 59 -3.30 -0.95 -11.02
C PHE A 59 -3.89 -0.02 -12.08
N LYS A 60 -3.61 -0.29 -13.36
CA LYS A 60 -4.21 0.48 -14.47
C LYS A 60 -5.73 0.46 -14.42
N ASP A 61 -6.31 -0.73 -14.28
CA ASP A 61 -7.76 -0.90 -14.23
C ASP A 61 -8.33 -0.27 -12.94
N MET A 62 -7.66 -0.47 -11.79
CA MET A 62 -8.05 0.12 -10.51
C MET A 62 -8.09 1.65 -10.55
N PHE A 63 -7.11 2.31 -11.19
CA PHE A 63 -7.07 3.77 -11.30
C PHE A 63 -8.02 4.34 -12.35
N SER A 64 -8.52 3.51 -13.27
CA SER A 64 -9.52 3.95 -14.26
C SER A 64 -10.91 4.17 -13.64
N VAL A 65 -11.16 3.60 -12.47
CA VAL A 65 -12.43 3.73 -11.75
C VAL A 65 -12.41 5.03 -10.91
N PRO A 66 -13.43 5.89 -11.02
CA PRO A 66 -13.56 7.07 -10.17
C PRO A 66 -13.63 6.67 -8.68
N GLN A 67 -12.72 7.22 -7.87
CA GLN A 67 -12.72 7.00 -6.41
C GLN A 67 -13.80 7.85 -5.72
N PRO A 68 -14.43 7.37 -4.62
CA PRO A 68 -15.35 8.15 -3.81
C PRO A 68 -14.68 9.41 -3.23
N LEU A 69 -15.44 10.51 -3.12
CA LEU A 69 -14.93 11.80 -2.61
C LEU A 69 -14.58 11.79 -1.11
N ASN A 70 -15.05 10.80 -0.36
CA ASN A 70 -14.93 10.75 1.11
C ASN A 70 -13.83 9.80 1.60
N ASP A 71 -13.00 9.28 0.70
CA ASP A 71 -11.95 8.35 1.10
C ASP A 71 -10.82 9.07 1.86
N PRO A 72 -10.20 8.39 2.83
CA PRO A 72 -9.11 8.96 3.59
C PRO A 72 -7.93 9.33 2.67
N THR A 73 -7.45 10.56 2.83
CA THR A 73 -6.27 11.07 2.12
C THR A 73 -5.14 11.37 3.09
N VAL A 74 -3.91 11.19 2.63
CA VAL A 74 -2.68 11.60 3.32
C VAL A 74 -1.98 12.61 2.42
N GLU A 75 -1.68 13.81 2.94
CA GLU A 75 -1.14 14.93 2.15
C GLU A 75 -1.97 15.27 0.89
N GLY A 76 -3.30 15.08 0.96
CA GLY A 76 -4.21 15.28 -0.18
C GLY A 76 -4.13 14.20 -1.26
N CYS A 77 -3.34 13.15 -1.06
CA CYS A 77 -3.25 11.99 -1.94
C CYS A 77 -4.12 10.84 -1.39
N PRO A 78 -4.92 10.16 -2.22
CA PRO A 78 -5.70 9.02 -1.77
C PRO A 78 -4.81 7.83 -1.41
N VAL A 79 -5.25 7.05 -0.43
CA VAL A 79 -4.51 5.91 0.11
C VAL A 79 -5.00 4.62 -0.54
N VAL A 80 -4.08 3.87 -1.14
CA VAL A 80 -4.31 2.54 -1.70
C VAL A 80 -3.67 1.51 -0.78
N HIS A 81 -4.49 0.62 -0.22
CA HIS A 81 -4.00 -0.45 0.64
C HIS A 81 -3.64 -1.67 -0.19
N VAL A 82 -2.48 -2.24 0.08
CA VAL A 82 -1.98 -3.47 -0.56
C VAL A 82 -1.72 -4.54 0.51
N SER A 83 -1.91 -5.80 0.13
CA SER A 83 -1.82 -6.93 1.05
C SER A 83 -0.40 -7.48 1.23
N ASP A 84 0.49 -7.21 0.29
CA ASP A 84 1.88 -7.70 0.34
C ASP A 84 2.70 -6.98 1.40
N ALA A 85 3.85 -7.56 1.77
CA ALA A 85 4.71 -7.02 2.81
C ALA A 85 5.29 -5.65 2.41
N ALA A 86 5.48 -4.76 3.39
CA ALA A 86 6.10 -3.47 3.14
C ALA A 86 7.50 -3.59 2.53
N LYS A 87 8.24 -4.64 2.88
CA LYS A 87 9.59 -4.88 2.37
C LYS A 87 9.63 -5.22 0.88
N ASP A 88 8.64 -5.98 0.40
CA ASP A 88 8.55 -6.34 -1.03
C ASP A 88 8.22 -5.11 -1.86
N TRP A 89 7.34 -4.26 -1.35
CA TRP A 89 7.04 -2.97 -1.97
C TRP A 89 8.23 -2.01 -1.97
N GLU A 90 9.00 -1.94 -0.89
CA GLU A 90 10.22 -1.13 -0.84
C GLU A 90 11.20 -1.55 -1.95
N LEU A 91 11.48 -2.85 -2.07
CA LEU A 91 12.37 -3.38 -3.11
C LEU A 91 11.85 -3.12 -4.52
N LEU A 92 10.56 -3.37 -4.76
CA LEU A 92 9.95 -3.12 -6.06
C LEU A 92 10.05 -1.63 -6.44
N LEU A 93 9.70 -0.74 -5.52
CA LEU A 93 9.70 0.70 -5.77
C LEU A 93 11.13 1.25 -5.95
N GLU A 94 12.12 0.71 -5.24
CA GLU A 94 13.54 1.02 -5.51
C GLU A 94 13.92 0.68 -6.95
N ILE A 95 13.53 -0.49 -7.46
CA ILE A 95 13.80 -0.88 -8.86
C ILE A 95 13.06 0.01 -9.86
N LEU A 96 11.82 0.41 -9.55
CA LEU A 96 11.00 1.22 -10.46
C LEU A 96 11.47 2.67 -10.57
N TYR A 97 11.98 3.26 -9.49
CA TYR A 97 12.41 4.67 -9.45
C TYR A 97 13.92 4.86 -9.61
N ASP A 98 14.73 3.88 -9.22
CA ASP A 98 16.18 3.88 -9.36
C ASP A 98 16.68 2.51 -9.83
N PRO A 99 16.42 2.14 -11.10
CA PRO A 99 16.85 0.85 -11.65
C PRO A 99 18.38 0.72 -11.72
N PHE A 100 19.12 1.80 -11.49
CA PHE A 100 20.55 1.90 -11.74
C PHE A 100 21.25 2.63 -10.59
N PRO A 101 21.52 1.93 -9.49
CA PRO A 101 22.17 2.54 -8.34
C PRO A 101 23.54 3.13 -8.75
N PRO A 102 24.04 4.16 -8.03
CA PRO A 102 25.18 4.98 -8.44
C PRO A 102 26.51 4.24 -8.69
N ASN A 103 26.62 2.96 -8.32
CA ASN A 103 27.79 2.11 -8.57
C ASN A 103 27.59 1.10 -9.72
N ALA A 104 26.47 1.13 -10.43
CA ALA A 104 26.23 0.32 -11.60
C ALA A 104 27.05 0.87 -12.78
N VAL A 105 28.16 0.21 -13.11
CA VAL A 105 28.98 0.55 -14.29
C VAL A 105 28.17 0.21 -15.53
N GLN A 106 27.63 1.22 -16.22
CA GLN A 106 26.84 1.00 -17.43
C GLN A 106 27.68 1.12 -18.71
N PRO A 107 27.60 0.15 -19.64
CA PRO A 107 28.09 0.35 -20.99
C PRO A 107 27.23 1.42 -21.67
N PHE A 108 27.87 2.47 -22.20
CA PHE A 108 27.26 3.57 -22.95
C PHE A 108 26.28 3.13 -24.07
N LEU A 109 26.42 1.91 -24.59
CA LEU A 109 25.55 1.34 -25.63
C LEU A 109 24.09 1.18 -25.20
N LEU A 110 23.79 1.00 -23.91
CA LEU A 110 22.41 0.86 -23.45
C LEU A 110 21.63 2.19 -23.60
N VAL A 111 22.29 3.32 -23.30
CA VAL A 111 21.70 4.67 -23.41
C VAL A 111 21.36 5.02 -24.86
N ALA A 112 22.21 4.65 -25.81
CA ALA A 112 21.99 4.91 -27.23
C ALA A 112 20.86 4.06 -27.85
N SER A 113 20.44 2.98 -27.19
CA SER A 113 19.35 2.12 -27.65
C SER A 113 17.95 2.58 -27.21
N MET A 114 17.90 3.55 -26.29
CA MET A 114 16.67 4.13 -25.75
C MET A 114 16.34 5.51 -26.36
N LEU A 115 17.13 5.96 -27.34
CA LEU A 115 16.93 7.17 -28.15
C LEU A 115 16.70 6.77 -29.61
#